data_AF-A0A3D2FDN6-F1
#
_entry.id   AF-A0A3D2FDN6-F1
#
_cell.length_a   1.000
_cell.length_b   1.000
_cell.length_c   1.000
_cell.angle_alpha   90.00
_cell.angle_beta   90.00
_cell.angle_gamma   90.00
#
_symmetry.space_group_name_H-M   'P 1'
#
loop_
_entity.id
_entity.type
_entity.pdbx_description
1 polymer ?
#
loop_
_entity_poly.entity_id
_entity_poly.type
_entity_poly.pdbx_seq_one_letter_code
_entity_poly.pdbx_strand_id
1 'polypeptide(L)'
;MDGTRARLDLNQILLERTEKLRSSGSASQASLDQVRSTQQELSASLNSLIAAQNVAEVSLGRKIVTAPFDGAVLSKNLDIGSVVNGGQAIAEIFTEDRMEIDVPVREADAALIPGLFEGASPSATVSVRFAGQSFEWDAEVTRVAPTLDQRTRTLTVTVELIDITGARATGSSILASGAPPALINSFANVVIEGPQPDATYAVPSTALRGGSELWLLTPSEGDGGTLKIVPATLVHVDNETSYVTSALIPEGARLITTALSTPQEGMKLRDVAAERTTSTQAANTSDDKL
;
A
#
# COMPACT_ATOMS: atom_id res chain seq x y z
N MET A 1 -50.98 14.83 3.68
CA MET A 1 -50.49 15.27 5.01
C MET A 1 -51.49 16.14 5.73
N ASP A 2 -51.96 17.23 5.12
CA ASP A 2 -52.82 18.21 5.80
C ASP A 2 -54.13 17.61 6.32
N GLY A 3 -54.71 16.67 5.59
CA GLY A 3 -55.89 15.92 6.05
C GLY A 3 -55.63 15.08 7.32
N THR A 4 -54.44 14.48 7.47
CA THR A 4 -54.07 13.71 8.67
C THR A 4 -53.74 14.63 9.84
N ARG A 5 -53.07 15.77 9.59
CA ARG A 5 -52.84 16.82 10.60
C ARG A 5 -54.15 17.37 11.14
N ALA A 6 -55.09 17.76 10.27
CA ALA A 6 -56.40 18.25 10.69
C ALA A 6 -57.20 17.22 11.51
N ARG A 7 -57.07 15.93 11.20
CA ARG A 7 -57.68 14.84 11.99
C ARG A 7 -57.01 14.67 13.35
N LEU A 8 -55.68 14.81 13.41
CA LEU A 8 -54.91 14.74 14.66
C LEU A 8 -55.27 15.91 15.59
N ASP A 9 -55.37 17.13 15.04
CA ASP A 9 -55.77 18.33 15.79
C ASP A 9 -57.18 18.17 16.37
N LEU A 10 -58.13 17.69 15.57
CA LEU A 10 -59.49 17.39 16.04
C LEU A 10 -59.47 16.32 17.14
N ASN A 11 -58.66 15.27 16.98
CA ASN A 11 -58.54 14.20 17.95
C ASN A 11 -57.90 14.69 19.27
N GLN A 12 -56.95 15.61 19.23
CA GLN A 12 -56.40 16.28 20.42
C GLN A 12 -57.49 17.06 21.18
N ILE A 13 -58.33 17.82 20.48
CA ILE A 13 -59.46 18.52 21.10
C ILE A 13 -60.43 17.52 21.76
N LEU A 14 -60.69 16.38 21.10
CA LEU A 14 -61.53 15.33 21.65
C LEU A 14 -60.90 14.65 22.87
N LEU A 15 -59.58 14.45 22.86
CA LEU A 15 -58.85 13.86 23.98
C LEU A 15 -58.94 14.76 25.20
N GLU A 16 -58.61 16.04 25.08
CA GLU A 16 -58.69 17.02 26.17
C GLU A 16 -60.11 17.10 26.75
N ARG A 17 -61.13 17.10 25.88
CA ARG A 17 -62.54 17.10 26.31
C ARG A 17 -62.88 15.82 27.08
N THR A 18 -62.45 14.66 26.58
CA THR A 18 -62.74 13.36 27.20
C THR A 18 -62.02 13.20 28.53
N GLU A 19 -60.80 13.71 28.66
CA GLU A 19 -60.05 13.75 29.92
C GLU A 19 -60.74 14.63 30.98
N LYS A 20 -61.20 15.83 30.58
CA LYS A 20 -62.01 16.69 31.46
C LYS A 20 -63.30 16.00 31.92
N LEU A 21 -64.05 15.41 31.00
CA LEU A 21 -65.29 14.68 31.32
C LEU A 21 -65.02 13.43 32.18
N ARG A 22 -63.87 12.77 32.02
CA ARG A 22 -63.46 11.68 32.90
C ARG A 22 -63.23 12.17 34.32
N SER A 23 -62.49 13.27 34.47
CA SER A 23 -62.17 13.84 35.79
C SER A 23 -63.42 14.28 36.56
N SER A 24 -64.48 14.68 35.85
CA SER A 24 -65.79 15.01 36.42
C SER A 24 -66.74 13.81 36.60
N GLY A 25 -66.27 12.58 36.34
CA GLY A 25 -67.07 11.34 36.44
C GLY A 25 -68.12 11.15 35.34
N SER A 26 -68.08 11.98 34.28
CA SER A 26 -69.09 12.05 33.22
C SER A 26 -68.73 11.24 31.96
N ALA A 27 -67.57 10.57 31.92
CA ALA A 27 -67.13 9.73 30.79
C ALA A 27 -66.54 8.37 31.26
N SER A 28 -66.78 7.30 30.50
CA SER A 28 -66.35 5.92 30.82
C SER A 28 -64.91 5.61 30.39
N GLN A 29 -64.17 4.74 31.10
CA GLN A 29 -62.77 4.35 30.81
C GLN A 29 -62.52 4.04 29.33
N ALA A 30 -63.35 3.18 28.76
CA ALA A 30 -63.31 2.78 27.37
C ALA A 30 -63.32 3.96 26.37
N SER A 31 -64.07 5.03 26.66
CA SER A 31 -64.12 6.21 25.77
C SER A 31 -62.80 6.96 25.71
N LEU A 32 -62.01 7.01 26.79
CA LEU A 32 -60.69 7.65 26.79
C LEU A 32 -59.67 6.77 26.08
N ASP A 33 -59.71 5.46 26.34
CA ASP A 33 -58.79 4.51 25.70
C ASP A 33 -59.02 4.49 24.18
N GLN A 34 -60.27 4.62 23.73
CA GLN A 34 -60.61 4.76 22.32
C GLN A 34 -59.98 6.02 21.69
N VAL A 35 -60.14 7.19 22.33
CA VAL A 35 -59.60 8.46 21.79
C VAL A 35 -58.06 8.43 21.80
N ARG A 36 -57.45 7.90 22.86
CA ARG A 36 -55.98 7.69 22.94
C ARG A 36 -55.48 6.74 21.86
N SER A 37 -56.19 5.65 21.60
CA SER A 37 -55.85 4.71 20.54
C SER A 37 -55.92 5.37 19.16
N THR A 38 -56.98 6.14 18.89
CA THR A 38 -57.08 6.92 17.64
C THR A 38 -55.99 8.00 17.53
N GLN A 39 -55.58 8.63 18.63
CA GLN A 39 -54.44 9.57 18.63
C GLN A 39 -53.13 8.87 18.21
N GLN A 40 -52.86 7.70 18.79
CA GLN A 40 -51.68 6.89 18.46
C GLN A 40 -51.71 6.45 16.99
N GLU A 41 -52.87 6.05 16.47
CA GLU A 41 -53.04 5.70 15.06
C GLU A 41 -52.77 6.90 14.13
N LEU A 42 -53.37 8.06 14.42
CA LEU A 42 -53.21 9.26 13.59
C LEU A 42 -51.78 9.81 13.63
N SER A 43 -51.12 9.76 14.79
CA SER A 43 -49.71 10.16 14.93
C SER A 43 -48.79 9.21 14.18
N ALA A 44 -49.01 7.89 14.26
CA ALA A 44 -48.27 6.91 13.46
C ALA A 44 -48.48 7.13 11.95
N SER A 45 -49.71 7.41 11.52
CA SER A 45 -50.03 7.74 10.13
C SER A 45 -49.33 9.01 9.67
N LEU A 46 -49.33 10.07 10.49
CA LEU A 46 -48.62 11.31 10.17
C LEU A 46 -47.11 11.07 10.05
N ASN A 47 -46.52 10.31 10.97
CA ASN A 47 -45.09 9.95 10.92
C ASN A 47 -44.74 9.17 9.64
N SER A 48 -45.59 8.23 9.22
CA SER A 48 -45.41 7.50 7.96
C SER A 48 -45.45 8.43 6.74
N LEU A 49 -46.37 9.39 6.72
CA LEU A 49 -46.41 10.39 5.65
C LEU A 49 -45.15 11.27 5.66
N ILE A 50 -44.68 11.69 6.83
CA ILE A 50 -43.44 12.50 6.97
C ILE A 50 -42.24 11.71 6.44
N ALA A 51 -42.13 10.43 6.79
CA ALA A 51 -41.09 9.58 6.24
C ALA A 51 -41.18 9.48 4.70
N ALA A 52 -42.39 9.32 4.14
CA ALA A 52 -42.57 9.28 2.69
C ALA A 52 -42.19 10.61 2.01
N GLN A 53 -42.50 11.75 2.63
CA GLN A 53 -42.04 13.06 2.16
C GLN A 53 -40.51 13.14 2.14
N ASN A 54 -39.85 12.77 3.25
CA ASN A 54 -38.39 12.83 3.36
C ASN A 54 -37.72 11.96 2.28
N VAL A 55 -38.26 10.77 2.00
CA VAL A 55 -37.77 9.91 0.91
C VAL A 55 -37.94 10.57 -0.45
N ALA A 56 -39.07 11.23 -0.70
CA ALA A 56 -39.31 11.96 -1.95
C ALA A 56 -38.38 13.18 -2.09
N GLU A 57 -38.10 13.90 -1.00
CA GLU A 57 -37.17 15.04 -0.97
C GLU A 57 -35.73 14.59 -1.22
N VAL A 58 -35.28 13.50 -0.60
CA VAL A 58 -33.96 12.90 -0.88
C VAL A 58 -33.87 12.44 -2.34
N SER A 59 -34.92 11.83 -2.88
CA SER A 59 -34.99 11.41 -4.28
C SER A 59 -34.96 12.60 -5.24
N LEU A 60 -35.57 13.72 -4.86
CA LEU A 60 -35.51 14.98 -5.61
C LEU A 60 -34.10 15.57 -5.58
N GLY A 61 -33.41 15.53 -4.43
CA GLY A 61 -32.02 15.97 -4.29
C GLY A 61 -31.05 15.17 -5.16
N ARG A 62 -31.26 13.85 -5.30
CA ARG A 62 -30.45 12.95 -6.15
C ARG A 62 -30.52 13.25 -7.66
N LYS A 63 -31.32 14.21 -8.10
CA LYS A 63 -31.35 14.67 -9.51
C LYS A 63 -30.08 15.42 -9.91
N ILE A 64 -29.44 16.09 -8.95
CA ILE A 64 -28.16 16.76 -9.17
C ILE A 64 -27.10 15.87 -8.54
N VAL A 65 -26.26 15.29 -9.39
CA VAL A 65 -25.12 14.50 -8.93
C VAL A 65 -23.96 15.47 -8.71
N THR A 66 -23.61 15.66 -7.44
CA THR A 66 -22.46 16.46 -7.03
C THR A 66 -21.30 15.53 -6.70
N ALA A 67 -20.07 15.95 -7.00
CA ALA A 67 -18.88 15.22 -6.57
C ALA A 67 -18.83 15.14 -5.02
N PRO A 68 -18.52 13.98 -4.44
CA PRO A 68 -18.45 13.82 -2.98
C PRO A 68 -17.23 14.53 -2.35
N PHE A 69 -16.23 14.88 -3.14
CA PHE A 69 -15.00 15.57 -2.73
C PHE A 69 -14.45 16.42 -3.88
N ASP A 70 -13.55 17.34 -3.55
CA ASP A 70 -12.83 18.17 -4.52
C ASP A 70 -11.77 17.35 -5.26
N GLY A 71 -11.67 17.53 -6.58
CA GLY A 71 -10.76 16.74 -7.40
C GLY A 71 -10.90 17.01 -8.89
N ALA A 72 -10.17 16.24 -9.68
CA ALA A 72 -10.18 16.32 -11.14
C ALA A 72 -10.92 15.12 -11.75
N VAL A 73 -11.59 15.35 -12.88
CA VAL A 73 -12.30 14.30 -13.62
C VAL A 73 -11.29 13.51 -14.45
N LEU A 74 -11.15 12.21 -14.16
CA LEU A 74 -10.29 11.29 -14.91
C LEU A 74 -10.97 10.83 -16.18
N SER A 75 -12.24 10.41 -16.07
CA SER A 75 -13.02 9.92 -17.20
C SER A 75 -14.49 10.31 -17.06
N LYS A 76 -15.16 10.54 -18.19
CA LYS A 76 -16.60 10.81 -18.28
C LYS A 76 -17.23 9.73 -19.15
N ASN A 77 -18.15 8.97 -18.58
CA ASN A 77 -18.73 7.78 -19.22
C ASN A 77 -20.09 8.05 -19.87
N LEU A 78 -20.60 9.29 -19.80
CA LEU A 78 -21.94 9.65 -20.25
C LEU A 78 -21.97 10.99 -20.95
N ASP A 79 -22.91 11.13 -21.89
CA ASP A 79 -23.13 12.35 -22.63
C ASP A 79 -24.51 12.96 -22.38
N ILE A 80 -24.67 14.20 -22.82
CA ILE A 80 -25.92 14.93 -22.67
C ILE A 80 -26.99 14.20 -23.48
N GLY A 81 -28.13 13.91 -22.84
CA GLY A 81 -29.24 13.15 -23.43
C GLY A 81 -29.19 11.65 -23.17
N SER A 82 -28.13 11.13 -22.55
CA SER A 82 -28.10 9.74 -22.08
C SER A 82 -29.05 9.52 -20.90
N VAL A 83 -29.73 8.38 -20.89
CA VAL A 83 -30.56 7.94 -19.75
C VAL A 83 -29.65 7.19 -18.77
N VAL A 84 -29.76 7.53 -17.48
CA VAL A 84 -28.97 6.93 -16.40
C VAL A 84 -29.83 6.07 -15.50
N ASN A 85 -29.32 4.91 -15.11
CA ASN A 85 -29.95 4.06 -14.11
C ASN A 85 -29.28 4.21 -12.74
N GLY A 86 -30.01 3.88 -11.67
CA GLY A 86 -29.45 3.87 -10.32
C GLY A 86 -28.26 2.92 -10.22
N GLY A 87 -27.13 3.42 -9.70
CA GLY A 87 -25.89 2.64 -9.54
C GLY A 87 -24.99 2.59 -10.78
N GLN A 88 -25.38 3.23 -11.89
CA GLN A 88 -24.52 3.35 -13.06
C GLN A 88 -23.39 4.36 -12.81
N ALA A 89 -22.15 3.98 -13.14
CA ALA A 89 -21.01 4.89 -13.07
C ALA A 89 -21.12 5.99 -14.14
N ILE A 90 -21.00 7.25 -13.72
CA ILE A 90 -21.19 8.44 -14.57
C ILE A 90 -19.84 9.04 -14.98
N ALA A 91 -18.94 9.16 -14.01
CA ALA A 91 -17.61 9.71 -14.17
C ALA A 91 -16.70 9.09 -13.11
N GLU A 92 -15.41 9.11 -13.39
CA GLU A 92 -14.36 8.79 -12.45
C GLU A 92 -13.65 10.09 -12.10
N ILE A 93 -13.47 10.32 -10.80
CA ILE A 93 -12.80 11.50 -10.27
C ILE A 93 -11.69 11.04 -9.34
N PHE A 94 -10.60 11.79 -9.28
CA PHE A 94 -9.52 11.56 -8.34
C PHE A 94 -9.25 12.86 -7.56
N THR A 95 -8.73 12.72 -6.35
CA THR A 95 -8.23 13.87 -5.57
C THR A 95 -6.73 13.98 -5.76
N GLU A 96 -6.23 15.22 -5.76
CA GLU A 96 -4.79 15.52 -5.71
C GLU A 96 -4.27 15.57 -4.26
N ASP A 97 -5.13 15.38 -3.26
CA ASP A 97 -4.75 15.47 -1.84
C ASP A 97 -3.94 14.27 -1.37
N ARG A 98 -4.21 13.09 -1.93
CA ARG A 98 -3.61 11.82 -1.52
C ARG A 98 -3.43 10.91 -2.71
N MET A 99 -2.24 10.35 -2.85
CA MET A 99 -1.91 9.44 -3.93
C MET A 99 -1.18 8.23 -3.36
N GLU A 100 -1.82 7.08 -3.53
CA GLU A 100 -1.36 5.79 -3.03
C GLU A 100 -0.87 4.93 -4.18
N ILE A 101 0.18 4.16 -3.93
CA ILE A 101 0.73 3.14 -4.82
C ILE A 101 0.67 1.81 -4.10
N ASP A 102 0.00 0.84 -4.71
CA ASP A 102 -0.03 -0.53 -4.22
C ASP A 102 1.16 -1.31 -4.80
N VAL A 103 2.06 -1.74 -3.92
CA VAL A 103 3.28 -2.46 -4.25
C VAL A 103 3.12 -3.92 -3.84
N PRO A 104 3.14 -4.89 -4.77
CA PRO A 104 3.14 -6.31 -4.43
C PRO A 104 4.54 -6.72 -3.95
N VAL A 105 4.66 -7.10 -2.68
CA VAL A 105 5.91 -7.52 -2.03
C VAL A 105 5.83 -9.01 -1.68
N ARG A 106 6.91 -9.76 -1.89
CA ARG A 106 6.96 -11.18 -1.48
C ARG A 106 6.98 -11.29 0.03
N GLU A 107 6.43 -12.37 0.56
CA GLU A 107 6.43 -12.64 2.01
C GLU A 107 7.85 -12.57 2.63
N ALA A 108 8.86 -13.14 1.96
CA ALA A 108 10.24 -13.12 2.43
C ALA A 108 10.85 -11.69 2.48
N ASP A 109 10.45 -10.83 1.54
CA ASP A 109 10.97 -9.46 1.44
C ASP A 109 10.22 -8.50 2.37
N ALA A 110 8.98 -8.82 2.74
CA ALA A 110 8.19 -8.01 3.68
C ALA A 110 8.86 -7.94 5.07
N ALA A 111 9.63 -8.95 5.46
CA ALA A 111 10.43 -8.94 6.70
C ALA A 111 11.55 -7.89 6.68
N LEU A 112 11.94 -7.41 5.51
CA LEU A 112 12.98 -6.39 5.32
C LEU A 112 12.41 -4.97 5.40
N ILE A 113 11.10 -4.78 5.60
CA ILE A 113 10.52 -3.45 5.76
C ILE A 113 10.37 -3.19 7.27
N PRO A 114 11.07 -2.17 7.82
CA PRO A 114 11.16 -2.00 9.25
C PRO A 114 9.83 -1.52 9.84
N GLY A 115 9.41 -2.15 10.94
CA GLY A 115 8.18 -1.81 11.67
C GLY A 115 6.89 -1.95 10.85
N LEU A 116 6.93 -2.68 9.73
CA LEU A 116 5.80 -2.92 8.83
C LEU A 116 4.55 -3.44 9.56
N PHE A 117 4.75 -4.34 10.54
CA PHE A 117 3.70 -4.94 11.35
C PHE A 117 3.44 -4.20 12.67
N GLU A 118 4.28 -3.21 13.00
CA GLU A 118 4.23 -2.42 14.23
C GLU A 118 3.59 -1.03 13.99
N GLY A 119 3.18 -0.74 12.75
CA GLY A 119 2.61 0.53 12.34
C GLY A 119 3.64 1.64 12.13
N ALA A 120 4.91 1.28 11.87
CA ALA A 120 5.90 2.25 11.45
C ALA A 120 5.67 2.68 9.99
N SER A 121 6.10 3.90 9.67
CA SER A 121 6.04 4.48 8.33
C SER A 121 7.44 4.66 7.76
N PRO A 122 8.10 3.58 7.29
CA PRO A 122 9.39 3.70 6.65
C PRO A 122 9.32 4.59 5.41
N SER A 123 10.39 5.37 5.21
CA SER A 123 10.56 6.20 4.04
C SER A 123 10.70 5.35 2.78
N ALA A 124 10.15 5.84 1.69
CA ALA A 124 10.22 5.26 0.37
C ALA A 124 10.46 6.35 -0.66
N THR A 125 11.05 5.98 -1.79
CA THR A 125 11.15 6.84 -2.97
C THR A 125 10.37 6.20 -4.11
N VAL A 126 9.44 6.95 -4.70
CA VAL A 126 8.67 6.53 -5.87
C VAL A 126 9.25 7.22 -7.09
N SER A 127 9.54 6.46 -8.14
CA SER A 127 10.09 6.98 -9.39
C SER A 127 9.25 6.54 -10.58
N VAL A 128 8.91 7.48 -11.46
CA VAL A 128 8.15 7.24 -12.69
C VAL A 128 8.91 7.83 -13.87
N ARG A 129 8.95 7.07 -14.97
CA ARG A 129 9.55 7.54 -16.23
C ARG A 129 8.44 7.83 -17.25
N PHE A 130 8.34 9.09 -17.66
CA PHE A 130 7.33 9.54 -18.62
C PHE A 130 7.93 10.51 -19.64
N ALA A 131 7.58 10.33 -20.92
CA ALA A 131 8.04 11.19 -22.02
C ALA A 131 9.58 11.44 -22.05
N GLY A 132 10.38 10.45 -21.62
CA GLY A 132 11.84 10.56 -21.56
C GLY A 132 12.39 11.29 -20.33
N GLN A 133 11.53 11.82 -19.46
CA GLN A 133 11.88 12.41 -18.17
C GLN A 133 11.65 11.41 -17.04
N SER A 134 12.44 11.53 -15.97
CA SER A 134 12.24 10.79 -14.73
C SER A 134 11.77 11.75 -13.64
N PHE A 135 10.73 11.34 -12.92
CA PHE A 135 10.16 12.08 -11.81
C PHE A 135 10.27 11.22 -10.56
N GLU A 136 10.73 11.83 -9.46
CA GLU A 136 10.87 11.17 -8.18
C GLU A 136 10.08 11.90 -7.09
N TRP A 137 9.49 11.14 -6.18
CA TRP A 137 8.77 11.65 -5.03
C TRP A 137 9.24 10.94 -3.76
N ASP A 138 9.30 11.71 -2.69
CA ASP A 138 9.41 11.17 -1.35
C ASP A 138 8.04 10.64 -0.93
N ALA A 139 8.05 9.45 -0.36
CA ALA A 139 6.86 8.69 -0.01
C ALA A 139 7.09 7.95 1.32
N GLU A 140 6.02 7.42 1.88
CA GLU A 140 6.08 6.59 3.07
C GLU A 140 5.16 5.38 2.95
N VAL A 141 5.55 4.27 3.59
CA VAL A 141 4.67 3.12 3.71
C VAL A 141 3.60 3.43 4.75
N THR A 142 2.33 3.35 4.36
CA THR A 142 1.21 3.69 5.25
C THR A 142 0.43 2.47 5.71
N ARG A 143 0.40 1.41 4.89
CA ARG A 143 -0.41 0.22 5.19
C ARG A 143 0.14 -1.03 4.53
N VAL A 144 -0.13 -2.17 5.18
CA VAL A 144 -0.04 -3.49 4.54
C VAL A 144 -1.39 -4.17 4.58
N ALA A 145 -1.80 -4.70 3.44
CA ALA A 145 -2.99 -5.51 3.34
C ALA A 145 -2.79 -6.80 4.17
N PRO A 146 -3.73 -7.17 5.05
CA PRO A 146 -3.63 -8.39 5.86
C PRO A 146 -3.86 -9.67 5.03
N THR A 147 -4.08 -9.53 3.73
CA THR A 147 -4.40 -10.61 2.80
C THR A 147 -3.25 -10.81 1.82
N LEU A 148 -2.92 -12.08 1.60
CA LEU A 148 -2.00 -12.49 0.55
C LEU A 148 -2.79 -12.70 -0.76
N ASP A 149 -2.28 -12.20 -1.87
CA ASP A 149 -2.79 -12.59 -3.18
C ASP A 149 -2.52 -14.09 -3.38
N GLN A 150 -3.57 -14.88 -3.61
CA GLN A 150 -3.46 -16.35 -3.67
C GLN A 150 -2.70 -16.84 -4.89
N ARG A 151 -2.68 -16.06 -5.98
CA ARG A 151 -2.05 -16.42 -7.25
C ARG A 151 -0.57 -16.07 -7.23
N THR A 152 -0.20 -14.89 -6.75
CA THR A 152 1.19 -14.42 -6.74
C THR A 152 1.92 -14.70 -5.43
N ARG A 153 1.18 -15.03 -4.35
CA ARG A 153 1.70 -15.15 -2.98
C ARG A 153 2.46 -13.90 -2.54
N THR A 154 1.92 -12.73 -2.88
CA THR A 154 2.47 -11.43 -2.50
C THR A 154 1.54 -10.71 -1.53
N LEU A 155 2.14 -10.02 -0.56
CA LEU A 155 1.49 -9.04 0.30
C LEU A 155 1.37 -7.73 -0.49
N THR A 156 0.27 -7.00 -0.30
CA THR A 156 0.14 -5.66 -0.89
C THR A 156 0.54 -4.62 0.14
N VAL A 157 1.58 -3.87 -0.15
CA VAL A 157 2.07 -2.74 0.66
C VAL A 157 1.64 -1.45 -0.02
N THR A 158 0.89 -0.62 0.68
CA THR A 158 0.43 0.69 0.19
C THR A 158 1.45 1.75 0.61
N VAL A 159 1.91 2.52 -0.38
CA VAL A 159 2.87 3.62 -0.23
C VAL A 159 2.19 4.93 -0.62
N GLU A 160 2.21 5.93 0.26
CA GLU A 160 1.59 7.25 0.02
C GLU A 160 2.67 8.30 -0.29
N LEU A 161 2.43 9.15 -1.29
CA LEU A 161 3.31 10.29 -1.59
C LEU A 161 3.16 11.36 -0.51
N ILE A 162 4.29 11.88 -0.02
CA ILE A 162 4.30 12.93 1.03
C ILE A 162 3.95 14.29 0.41
N ASP A 163 4.50 14.61 -0.77
CA ASP A 163 4.20 15.82 -1.52
C ASP A 163 4.09 15.49 -3.01
N ILE A 164 2.85 15.45 -3.50
CA ILE A 164 2.54 15.13 -4.91
C ILE A 164 3.09 16.19 -5.87
N THR A 165 3.12 17.45 -5.43
CA THR A 165 3.56 18.59 -6.25
C THR A 165 5.08 18.79 -6.20
N GLY A 166 5.73 18.31 -5.15
CA GLY A 166 7.17 18.37 -4.90
C GLY A 166 8.02 17.42 -5.74
N ALA A 167 7.53 17.00 -6.92
CA ALA A 167 8.22 16.07 -7.80
C ALA A 167 9.63 16.56 -8.13
N ARG A 168 10.64 15.78 -7.75
CA ARG A 168 12.03 15.98 -8.17
C ARG A 168 12.15 15.46 -9.61
N ALA A 169 11.96 16.37 -10.58
CA ALA A 169 12.00 16.03 -11.99
C ALA A 169 13.40 16.22 -12.57
N THR A 170 13.87 15.24 -13.36
CA THR A 170 15.01 15.44 -14.27
C THR A 170 14.50 16.15 -15.53
N GLY A 171 14.23 17.45 -15.40
CA GLY A 171 13.71 18.32 -16.48
C GLY A 171 12.42 19.07 -16.09
N SER A 172 12.23 20.30 -16.57
CA SER A 172 11.05 21.12 -16.26
C SER A 172 9.87 20.76 -17.16
N SER A 173 8.91 19.98 -16.66
CA SER A 173 7.55 19.98 -17.23
C SER A 173 6.52 19.45 -16.23
N ILE A 174 5.93 20.36 -15.45
CA ILE A 174 4.61 20.15 -14.83
C ILE A 174 3.54 20.28 -15.92
N LEU A 175 2.53 19.41 -15.93
CA LEU A 175 1.44 19.50 -16.89
C LEU A 175 0.63 20.78 -16.67
N ALA A 176 -0.03 21.27 -17.72
CA ALA A 176 -0.94 22.42 -17.64
C ALA A 176 -2.12 22.20 -16.67
N SER A 177 -2.40 20.93 -16.32
CA SER A 177 -3.40 20.52 -15.34
C SER A 177 -2.94 20.67 -13.88
N GLY A 178 -1.69 20.99 -13.60
CA GLY A 178 -1.13 21.02 -12.23
C GLY A 178 -0.73 19.64 -11.71
N ALA A 179 -1.41 18.57 -12.13
CA ALA A 179 -1.03 17.19 -11.81
C ALA A 179 0.32 16.77 -12.42
N PRO A 180 1.15 15.99 -11.71
CA PRO A 180 2.36 15.45 -12.29
C PRO A 180 2.05 14.45 -13.43
N PRO A 181 2.85 14.43 -14.49
CA PRO A 181 2.55 13.62 -15.66
C PRO A 181 2.56 12.12 -15.34
N ALA A 182 1.49 11.45 -15.74
CA ALA A 182 1.32 9.99 -15.70
C ALA A 182 1.59 9.34 -14.34
N LEU A 183 0.99 9.87 -13.26
CA LEU A 183 0.98 9.16 -11.97
C LEU A 183 -0.15 8.13 -11.85
N ILE A 184 -1.30 8.41 -12.45
CA ILE A 184 -2.46 7.51 -12.38
C ILE A 184 -2.32 6.43 -13.47
N ASN A 185 -2.40 5.17 -13.07
CA ASN A 185 -2.28 3.97 -13.94
C ASN A 185 -0.93 3.80 -14.65
N SER A 186 0.15 4.44 -14.20
CA SER A 186 1.49 4.19 -14.71
C SER A 186 2.21 3.10 -13.92
N PHE A 187 3.28 2.57 -14.51
CA PHE A 187 4.23 1.74 -13.79
C PHE A 187 5.23 2.64 -13.07
N ALA A 188 5.27 2.53 -11.74
CA ALA A 188 6.23 3.20 -10.89
C ALA A 188 7.24 2.19 -10.34
N ASN A 189 8.47 2.63 -10.13
CA ASN A 189 9.48 1.90 -9.38
C ASN A 189 9.55 2.48 -7.96
N VAL A 190 9.33 1.63 -6.96
CA VAL A 190 9.27 2.02 -5.55
C VAL A 190 10.46 1.40 -4.82
N VAL A 191 11.25 2.25 -4.17
CA VAL A 191 12.37 1.85 -3.32
C VAL A 191 11.97 2.14 -1.89
N ILE A 192 11.77 1.09 -1.10
CA ILE A 192 11.45 1.20 0.34
C ILE A 192 12.75 1.05 1.11
N GLU A 193 13.01 1.97 2.04
CA GLU A 193 14.21 1.88 2.88
C GLU A 193 14.09 0.73 3.88
N GLY A 194 15.01 -0.23 3.77
CA GLY A 194 15.13 -1.38 4.66
C GLY A 194 16.15 -1.14 5.79
N PRO A 195 16.19 -2.04 6.80
CA PRO A 195 17.24 -1.99 7.82
C PRO A 195 18.61 -2.24 7.18
N GLN A 196 19.64 -1.63 7.74
CA GLN A 196 21.04 -1.90 7.41
C GLN A 196 21.66 -2.75 8.53
N PRO A 197 21.54 -4.09 8.48
CA PRO A 197 22.15 -4.95 9.47
C PRO A 197 23.69 -4.89 9.39
N ASP A 198 24.33 -4.72 10.55
CA ASP A 198 25.78 -4.81 10.68
C ASP A 198 26.31 -6.15 10.18
N ALA A 199 27.56 -6.17 9.70
CA ALA A 199 28.24 -7.37 9.20
C ALA A 199 27.48 -8.13 8.08
N THR A 200 26.82 -7.36 7.20
CA THR A 200 26.18 -7.88 5.99
C THR A 200 27.10 -7.72 4.79
N TYR A 201 27.29 -8.80 4.05
CA TYR A 201 28.20 -8.87 2.92
C TYR A 201 27.45 -9.30 1.66
N ALA A 202 27.70 -8.60 0.56
CA ALA A 202 27.27 -9.01 -0.77
C ALA A 202 28.22 -10.09 -1.28
N VAL A 203 27.71 -11.30 -1.46
CA VAL A 203 28.47 -12.44 -1.98
C VAL A 203 27.78 -12.98 -3.24
N PRO A 204 28.52 -13.47 -4.25
CA PRO A 204 27.90 -14.17 -5.36
C PRO A 204 27.06 -15.34 -4.85
N SER A 205 25.87 -15.56 -5.41
CA SER A 205 24.97 -16.64 -4.97
C SER A 205 25.62 -18.03 -5.06
N THR A 206 26.61 -18.20 -5.94
CA THR A 206 27.41 -19.42 -6.09
C THR A 206 28.37 -19.68 -4.93
N ALA A 207 28.69 -18.67 -4.13
CA ALA A 207 29.61 -18.79 -2.99
C ALA A 207 28.92 -19.27 -1.71
N LEU A 208 27.59 -19.12 -1.60
CA LEU A 208 26.81 -19.65 -0.49
C LEU A 208 26.55 -21.15 -0.71
N ARG A 209 27.27 -21.99 0.02
CA ARG A 209 27.18 -23.45 -0.08
C ARG A 209 26.14 -23.98 0.89
N GLY A 210 25.31 -24.93 0.43
CA GLY A 210 24.27 -25.54 1.27
C GLY A 210 23.21 -24.56 1.79
N GLY A 211 23.20 -23.30 1.35
CA GLY A 211 22.29 -22.25 1.83
C GLY A 211 22.71 -21.56 3.12
N SER A 212 23.80 -21.98 3.78
CA SER A 212 24.17 -21.45 5.10
C SER A 212 25.68 -21.40 5.39
N GLU A 213 26.54 -21.74 4.43
CA GLU A 213 27.99 -21.82 4.65
C GLU A 213 28.76 -21.01 3.61
N LEU A 214 29.75 -20.28 4.08
CA LEU A 214 30.73 -19.59 3.25
C LEU A 214 32.10 -20.22 3.45
N TRP A 215 32.85 -20.32 2.35
CA TRP A 215 34.22 -20.79 2.37
C TRP A 215 35.15 -19.60 2.21
N LEU A 216 35.97 -19.38 3.22
CA LEU A 216 36.94 -18.29 3.25
C LEU A 216 38.35 -18.88 3.17
N LEU A 217 39.19 -18.22 2.39
CA LEU A 217 40.62 -18.44 2.39
C LEU A 217 41.24 -17.49 3.41
N THR A 218 41.86 -18.05 4.44
CA THR A 218 42.72 -17.29 5.36
C THR A 218 44.16 -17.35 4.81
N PRO A 219 44.75 -16.20 4.43
CA PRO A 219 46.12 -16.18 3.93
C PRO A 219 47.10 -16.72 4.99
N SER A 220 48.05 -17.55 4.56
CA SER A 220 49.20 -17.96 5.37
C SER A 220 50.47 -17.40 4.71
N GLU A 221 51.59 -17.26 5.43
CA GLU A 221 52.84 -16.77 4.84
C GLU A 221 53.28 -17.70 3.67
N GLY A 222 53.00 -17.29 2.42
CA GLY A 222 53.21 -18.06 1.18
C GLY A 222 52.15 -17.79 0.09
N ASP A 223 52.24 -18.50 -1.04
CA ASP A 223 51.36 -18.35 -2.24
C ASP A 223 50.03 -19.12 -2.11
N GLY A 224 49.48 -19.18 -0.89
CA GLY A 224 48.31 -19.98 -0.55
C GLY A 224 47.75 -19.68 0.84
N GLY A 225 46.77 -20.46 1.28
CA GLY A 225 46.09 -20.26 2.55
C GLY A 225 45.39 -21.51 3.06
N THR A 226 44.67 -21.37 4.16
CA THR A 226 43.82 -22.44 4.71
C THR A 226 42.35 -22.15 4.48
N LEU A 227 41.59 -23.19 4.19
CA LEU A 227 40.13 -23.15 4.13
C LEU A 227 39.56 -22.96 5.54
N LYS A 228 38.72 -21.95 5.69
CA LYS A 228 37.88 -21.72 6.87
C LYS A 228 36.41 -21.74 6.45
N ILE A 229 35.64 -22.64 7.02
CA ILE A 229 34.20 -22.74 6.79
C ILE A 229 33.49 -21.90 7.84
N VAL A 230 32.70 -20.94 7.39
CA VAL A 230 32.02 -19.97 8.26
C VAL A 230 30.51 -20.06 8.05
N PRO A 231 29.71 -20.19 9.13
CA PRO A 231 28.26 -20.12 9.02
C PRO A 231 27.83 -18.70 8.61
N ALA A 232 26.86 -18.63 7.72
CA ALA A 232 26.28 -17.40 7.24
C ALA A 232 24.77 -17.52 7.16
N THR A 233 24.08 -16.46 7.60
CA THR A 233 22.63 -16.38 7.51
C THR A 233 22.28 -15.60 6.26
N LEU A 234 21.50 -16.19 5.35
CA LEU A 234 20.98 -15.51 4.18
C LEU A 234 19.90 -14.51 4.61
N VAL A 235 20.11 -13.23 4.25
CA VAL A 235 19.17 -12.14 4.52
C VAL A 235 18.28 -11.90 3.32
N HIS A 236 18.90 -11.77 2.13
CA HIS A 236 18.19 -11.46 0.90
C HIS A 236 18.95 -11.99 -0.32
N VAL A 237 18.24 -12.25 -1.42
CA VAL A 237 18.84 -12.63 -2.70
C VAL A 237 18.35 -11.64 -3.75
N ASP A 238 19.30 -10.90 -4.32
CA ASP A 238 19.06 -10.03 -5.47
C ASP A 238 19.76 -10.62 -6.69
N ASN A 239 18.99 -11.27 -7.56
CA ASN A 239 19.44 -11.88 -8.79
C ASN A 239 20.65 -12.85 -8.59
N GLU A 240 21.88 -12.41 -8.93
CA GLU A 240 23.11 -13.21 -8.80
C GLU A 240 23.88 -12.94 -7.50
N THR A 241 23.38 -12.04 -6.65
CA THR A 241 24.01 -11.63 -5.39
C THR A 241 23.16 -12.06 -4.21
N SER A 242 23.77 -12.77 -3.28
CA SER A 242 23.21 -13.07 -1.96
C SER A 242 23.77 -12.10 -0.94
N TYR A 243 22.89 -11.51 -0.14
CA TYR A 243 23.26 -10.71 1.02
C TYR A 243 23.22 -11.60 2.26
N VAL A 244 24.37 -11.75 2.91
CA VAL A 244 24.54 -12.68 4.03
C VAL A 244 25.13 -11.96 5.23
N THR A 245 24.59 -12.27 6.41
CA THR A 245 25.14 -11.78 7.67
C THR A 245 26.03 -12.85 8.28
N SER A 246 27.25 -12.48 8.68
CA SER A 246 28.15 -13.36 9.41
C SER A 246 29.07 -12.58 10.33
N ALA A 247 29.05 -12.92 11.62
CA ALA A 247 29.88 -12.29 12.65
C ALA A 247 31.35 -12.77 12.64
N LEU A 248 31.69 -13.73 11.77
CA LEU A 248 32.92 -14.53 11.86
C LEU A 248 33.86 -14.33 10.67
N ILE A 249 33.62 -13.32 9.82
CA ILE A 249 34.46 -13.00 8.66
C ILE A 249 35.63 -12.11 9.13
N PRO A 250 36.88 -12.61 9.08
CA PRO A 250 38.06 -11.80 9.40
C PRO A 250 38.28 -10.69 8.36
N GLU A 251 38.82 -9.55 8.78
CA GLU A 251 39.27 -8.52 7.84
C GLU A 251 40.30 -9.08 6.86
N GLY A 252 40.11 -8.83 5.56
CA GLY A 252 40.99 -9.30 4.50
C GLY A 252 40.80 -10.77 4.08
N ALA A 253 39.80 -11.47 4.62
CA ALA A 253 39.45 -12.82 4.16
C ALA A 253 39.00 -12.82 2.69
N ARG A 254 39.45 -13.82 1.92
CA ARG A 254 39.09 -13.98 0.51
C ARG A 254 37.99 -15.03 0.36
N LEU A 255 36.94 -14.70 -0.38
CA LEU A 255 35.82 -15.61 -0.62
C LEU A 255 36.18 -16.65 -1.69
N ILE A 256 35.95 -17.93 -1.40
CA ILE A 256 36.21 -19.03 -2.34
C ILE A 256 34.94 -19.27 -3.16
N THR A 257 35.01 -18.98 -4.46
CA THR A 257 33.90 -19.16 -5.41
C THR A 257 33.96 -20.51 -6.15
N THR A 258 35.13 -21.16 -6.18
CA THR A 258 35.35 -22.46 -6.83
C THR A 258 34.75 -23.61 -6.04
N ALA A 259 34.27 -24.65 -6.74
CA ALA A 259 33.81 -25.88 -6.11
C ALA A 259 35.00 -26.72 -5.64
N LEU A 260 34.93 -27.26 -4.42
CA LEU A 260 35.89 -28.20 -3.86
C LEU A 260 35.17 -29.54 -3.66
N SER A 261 35.77 -30.64 -4.12
CA SER A 261 35.12 -31.96 -4.07
C SER A 261 35.01 -32.53 -2.65
N THR A 262 35.98 -32.23 -1.78
CA THR A 262 36.03 -32.69 -0.37
C THR A 262 36.60 -31.59 0.54
N PRO A 263 35.84 -30.52 0.79
CA PRO A 263 36.28 -29.44 1.66
C PRO A 263 36.41 -29.93 3.10
N GLN A 264 37.53 -29.63 3.76
CA GLN A 264 37.73 -29.85 5.19
C GLN A 264 38.31 -28.58 5.82
N GLU A 265 37.85 -28.23 7.01
CA GLU A 265 38.40 -27.14 7.80
C GLU A 265 39.93 -27.28 7.91
N GLY A 266 40.67 -26.21 7.60
CA GLY A 266 42.13 -26.21 7.62
C GLY A 266 42.82 -26.80 6.39
N MET A 267 42.07 -27.24 5.36
CA MET A 267 42.64 -27.71 4.10
C MET A 267 43.51 -26.62 3.46
N LYS A 268 44.75 -26.96 3.06
CA LYS A 268 45.62 -26.03 2.33
C LYS A 268 45.09 -25.82 0.91
N LEU A 269 44.91 -24.56 0.55
CA LEU A 269 44.42 -24.14 -0.75
C LEU A 269 45.44 -23.24 -1.42
N ARG A 270 45.52 -23.35 -2.75
CA ARG A 270 46.31 -22.47 -3.60
C ARG A 270 45.43 -21.32 -4.08
N ASP A 271 45.95 -20.10 -4.06
CA ASP A 271 45.22 -18.95 -4.56
C ASP A 271 45.39 -18.84 -6.09
N VAL A 272 44.29 -19.00 -6.82
CA VAL A 272 44.26 -18.91 -8.30
C VAL A 272 43.97 -17.47 -8.76
N ALA A 273 43.50 -16.60 -7.87
CA ALA A 273 43.26 -15.19 -8.19
C ALA A 273 44.58 -14.41 -8.30
N ALA A 274 45.59 -14.75 -7.49
CA ALA A 274 46.93 -14.16 -7.57
C ALA A 274 47.63 -14.41 -8.93
N GLU A 275 47.34 -15.54 -9.59
CA GLU A 275 47.89 -15.89 -10.92
C GLU A 275 47.24 -15.11 -12.09
N ARG A 276 45.99 -14.61 -11.93
CA ARG A 276 45.30 -13.83 -12.99
C ARG A 276 45.81 -12.40 -13.10
N THR A 277 46.22 -11.80 -11.98
CA THR A 277 46.80 -10.45 -11.98
C THR A 277 48.20 -10.45 -12.60
N THR A 278 48.99 -11.50 -12.38
CA THR A 278 50.35 -11.64 -12.94
C THR A 278 50.37 -12.04 -14.42
N SER A 279 49.41 -12.85 -14.88
CA SER A 279 49.29 -13.20 -16.31
C SER A 279 48.74 -12.05 -17.18
N THR A 280 47.85 -11.21 -16.65
CA THR A 280 47.38 -10.00 -17.36
C THR A 280 48.48 -8.94 -17.46
N GLN A 281 49.35 -8.82 -16.46
CA GLN A 281 50.47 -7.88 -16.48
C GLN A 281 51.64 -8.32 -17.38
N ALA A 282 51.81 -9.63 -17.64
CA ALA A 282 52.81 -10.12 -18.60
C ALA A 282 52.36 -10.00 -20.07
N ALA A 283 51.05 -10.01 -20.35
CA ALA A 283 50.50 -9.83 -21.69
C ALA A 283 50.61 -8.38 -22.18
N ASN A 284 50.44 -7.38 -21.31
CA ASN A 284 50.53 -5.97 -21.67
C ASN A 284 51.96 -5.43 -21.90
N THR A 285 53.00 -6.19 -21.55
CA THR A 285 54.41 -5.79 -21.80
C THR A 285 54.98 -6.36 -23.09
N SER A 286 54.20 -7.16 -23.83
CA SER A 286 54.66 -7.84 -25.06
C SER A 286 54.20 -7.15 -26.35
N ASP A 287 53.36 -6.11 -26.25
CA ASP A 287 52.81 -5.36 -27.40
C ASP A 287 53.45 -3.97 -27.60
N ASP A 288 54.50 -3.64 -26.83
CA ASP A 288 55.23 -2.35 -26.93
C ASP A 288 56.72 -2.55 -27.24
N LYS A 289 57.01 -3.36 -28.26
CA LYS A 289 58.30 -3.33 -28.97
C LYS A 289 58.10 -3.46 -30.48
N LEU A 290 58.10 -2.29 -31.12
CA LEU A 290 58.66 -2.08 -32.46
C LEU A 290 60.10 -2.61 -32.55
#